data_AF-A0A958LCJ5-F1
#
_entry.id   AF-A0A958LCJ5-F1
#
_cell.length_a   1.000
_cell.length_b   1.000
_cell.length_c   1.000
_cell.angle_alpha   90.00
_cell.angle_beta   90.00
_cell.angle_gamma   90.00
#
_symmetry.space_group_name_H-M   'P 1'
#
loop_
_entity.id
_entity.type
_entity.pdbx_description
1 polymer ?
#
loop_
_entity_poly.entity_id
_entity_poly.type
_entity_poly.pdbx_seq_one_letter_code
_entity_poly.pdbx_strand_id
1 'polypeptide(L)' 'MAETFKPGDRVVRRDVAGPEGTVQKIREERIRETLRESTDGDEPLGITVTVLWDNGTASHFVPDALQKL' A
#
# COMPACT_ATOMS: atom_id res chain seq x y z
N MET A 1 -2.03 6.38 13.22
CA MET A 1 -1.81 4.92 13.32
C MET A 1 -1.89 4.39 11.90
N ALA A 2 -0.82 3.83 11.35
CA ALA A 2 -0.87 3.23 10.01
C ALA A 2 -1.82 2.03 10.08
N GLU A 3 -2.98 2.11 9.43
CA GLU A 3 -3.90 0.99 9.35
C GLU A 3 -3.17 -0.19 8.69
N THR A 4 -3.02 -1.27 9.44
CA THR A 4 -2.39 -2.49 8.95
C THR A 4 -3.38 -3.23 8.07
N PHE A 5 -3.21 -3.13 6.75
CA PHE A 5 -3.96 -3.93 5.78
C PHE A 5 -3.63 -5.42 5.95
N LYS A 6 -4.56 -6.31 5.58
CA LYS A 6 -4.35 -7.76 5.50
C LYS A 6 -4.89 -8.31 4.18
N PRO A 7 -4.31 -9.40 3.63
CA PRO A 7 -4.91 -10.11 2.51
C PRO A 7 -6.36 -10.49 2.83
N GLY A 8 -7.27 -10.20 1.91
CA GLY A 8 -8.72 -10.37 2.06
C GLY A 8 -9.47 -9.12 2.53
N ASP A 9 -8.78 -8.08 3.00
CA ASP A 9 -9.44 -6.82 3.36
C ASP A 9 -10.01 -6.10 2.13
N ARG A 10 -11.21 -5.53 2.28
CA ARG A 10 -11.83 -4.65 1.30
C ARG A 10 -11.30 -3.24 1.46
N VAL A 11 -10.90 -2.65 0.34
CA VAL A 11 -10.29 -1.33 0.30
C VAL A 11 -10.83 -0.51 -0.86
N VAL A 12 -10.80 0.81 -0.68
CA VAL A 12 -11.06 1.81 -1.71
C VAL A 12 -9.88 2.77 -1.77
N ARG A 13 -9.74 3.49 -2.89
CA ARG A 13 -8.76 4.57 -2.95
C ARG A 13 -9.24 5.75 -2.10
N ARG A 14 -8.35 6.29 -1.26
CA ARG A 14 -8.68 7.40 -0.37
C ARG A 14 -8.96 8.70 -1.14
N ASP A 15 -8.16 8.99 -2.19
CA ASP A 15 -8.23 10.25 -2.92
C ASP A 15 -9.28 10.32 -4.04
N VAL A 16 -9.81 9.17 -4.47
CA VAL A 16 -10.71 9.09 -5.63
C VAL A 16 -11.85 8.14 -5.32
N ALA A 17 -13.09 8.58 -5.57
CA ALA A 17 -14.24 7.70 -5.64
C ALA A 17 -14.03 6.69 -6.78
N GLY A 18 -13.50 5.53 -6.42
CA GLY A 18 -13.05 4.50 -7.34
C GLY A 18 -13.74 3.16 -7.08
N PRO A 19 -13.43 2.15 -7.89
CA PRO A 19 -13.90 0.79 -7.63
C PRO A 19 -13.38 0.31 -6.28
N GLU A 20 -14.19 -0.51 -5.62
CA GLU A 20 -13.74 -1.27 -4.47
C GLU A 20 -12.83 -2.42 -4.92
N GLY A 21 -11.93 -2.82 -4.04
CA GLY A 21 -11.00 -3.90 -4.31
C GLY A 21 -10.66 -4.67 -3.06
N THR A 22 -10.02 -5.80 -3.27
CA THR A 22 -9.60 -6.71 -2.20
C THR A 22 -8.08 -6.77 -2.17
N VAL A 23 -7.50 -6.61 -0.99
CA VAL A 23 -6.06 -6.79 -0.81
C VAL A 23 -5.71 -8.24 -1.09
N GLN A 24 -4.85 -8.46 -2.08
CA GLN A 24 -4.35 -9.80 -2.40
C GLN A 24 -3.04 -10.10 -1.69
N LYS A 25 -2.13 -9.13 -1.66
CA LYS A 25 -0.78 -9.34 -1.14
C LYS A 25 -0.24 -8.05 -0.55
N ILE A 26 0.58 -8.18 0.49
CA ILE A 26 1.31 -7.08 1.10
C ILE A 26 2.78 -7.45 1.02
N ARG A 27 3.60 -6.53 0.52
CA ARG A 27 5.05 -6.66 0.44
C ARG A 27 5.66 -5.53 1.24
N GLU A 28 6.50 -5.88 2.18
CA GLU A 28 7.29 -4.94 2.97
C GLU A 28 8.70 -4.94 2.38
N GLU A 29 9.04 -3.92 1.61
CA GLU A 29 10.37 -3.78 1.03
C GLU A 29 11.18 -2.79 1.86
N ARG A 30 12.32 -3.25 2.39
CA ARG A 30 13.34 -2.36 2.93
C ARG A 30 13.97 -1.66 1.74
N ILE A 31 13.66 -0.38 1.56
CA ILE A 31 14.30 0.45 0.55
C ILE A 31 15.79 0.46 0.89
N ARG A 32 16.61 -0.26 0.11
CA ARG A 32 18.07 -0.12 0.21
C ARG A 32 18.43 1.14 -0.57
N GLU A 33 18.79 2.19 0.15
CA GLU A 33 19.29 3.45 -0.40
C GLU A 33 20.38 3.19 -1.45
N THR A 34 20.11 3.48 -2.72
CA THR A 34 21.20 3.81 -3.65
C THR A 34 21.57 5.26 -3.43
N LEU A 35 22.57 5.48 -2.56
CA LEU A 35 23.45 6.65 -2.49
C LEU A 35 22.79 8.02 -2.70
N ARG A 36 22.22 8.60 -1.63
CA ARG A 36 22.40 10.03 -1.35
C ARG A 36 22.10 10.34 0.13
N GLU A 37 23.19 10.43 0.90
CA GLU A 37 23.29 11.04 2.23
C GLU A 37 22.12 10.81 3.19
N SER A 38 22.27 9.72 3.95
CA SER A 38 21.59 9.44 5.20
C SER A 38 21.49 10.69 6.09
N THR A 39 20.27 11.19 6.28
CA THR A 39 19.91 11.91 7.50
C THR A 39 19.21 10.92 8.41
N ASP A 40 19.88 10.65 9.51
CA ASP A 40 19.54 9.75 10.61
C ASP A 40 18.10 9.95 11.11
N GLY A 41 17.33 8.85 11.18
CA GLY A 41 16.06 8.74 11.91
C GLY A 41 14.81 8.52 11.02
N ASP A 42 14.21 7.33 11.14
CA ASP A 42 12.94 6.95 10.48
C ASP A 42 13.02 6.75 8.95
N GLU A 43 13.76 5.74 8.47
CA GLU A 43 13.51 5.22 7.13
C GLU A 43 12.14 4.53 7.10
N PRO A 44 11.14 5.05 6.36
CA PRO A 44 9.85 4.38 6.27
C PRO A 44 10.05 3.07 5.48
N LEU A 45 9.76 1.94 6.13
CA LEU A 45 9.60 0.67 5.42
C LEU A 45 8.62 0.90 4.26
N GLY A 46 9.06 0.62 3.02
CA GLY A 46 8.23 0.76 1.84
C GLY A 46 7.20 -0.36 1.82
N ILE A 47 6.03 -0.14 2.43
CA ILE A 47 4.92 -1.08 2.39
C ILE A 47 4.18 -0.90 1.06
N THR A 48 4.15 -1.95 0.25
CA THR A 48 3.39 -2.01 -1.00
C THR A 48 2.25 -3.02 -0.87
N VAL A 49 1.03 -2.57 -1.14
CA VAL A 49 -0.20 -3.35 -1.09
C VAL A 49 -0.66 -3.63 -2.52
N THR A 50 -0.77 -4.90 -2.88
CA THR A 50 -1.40 -5.36 -4.13
C THR A 50 -2.90 -5.52 -3.90
N VAL A 51 -3.70 -4.75 -4.63
CA VAL A 51 -5.16 -4.78 -4.58
C VAL A 51 -5.69 -5.35 -5.89
N LEU A 52 -6.62 -6.29 -5.81
CA LEU A 52 -7.43 -6.76 -6.93
C LEU A 52 -8.78 -6.03 -6.89
N TRP A 53 -9.00 -5.14 -7.85
CA TRP A 53 -10.24 -4.39 -8.00
C TRP A 53 -11.36 -5.29 -8.55
N ASP A 54 -12.61 -4.99 -8.21
CA ASP A 54 -13.77 -5.76 -8.69
C ASP A 54 -13.95 -5.72 -10.21
N ASN A 55 -13.34 -4.73 -10.88
CA ASN A 55 -13.29 -4.67 -12.34
C ASN A 55 -12.29 -5.67 -12.98
N GLY A 56 -11.64 -6.52 -12.16
CA GLY A 56 -10.67 -7.52 -12.59
C GLY A 56 -9.23 -7.01 -12.75
N THR A 57 -8.97 -5.74 -12.45
CA THR A 57 -7.62 -5.16 -12.54
C THR A 57 -6.86 -5.33 -11.23
N ALA A 58 -5.60 -5.74 -11.30
CA ALA A 58 -4.69 -5.72 -10.16
C ALA A 58 -3.81 -4.47 -10.19
N SER A 59 -3.54 -3.86 -9.03
CA SER A 59 -2.73 -2.65 -8.92
C SER A 59 -1.97 -2.60 -7.61
N HIS A 60 -0.88 -1.85 -7.58
CA HIS A 60 0.01 -1.70 -6.41
C HIS A 60 -0.12 -0.29 -5.85
N PHE A 61 -0.36 -0.20 -4.54
CA PHE A 61 -0.52 1.07 -3.84
C PHE A 61 0.27 1.06 -2.53
N VAL A 62 0.65 2.26 -2.08
CA VAL A 62 1.06 2.44 -0.69
C VAL A 62 -0.17 2.38 0.22
N PRO A 63 -0.06 1.86 1.45
CA PRO A 63 -1.18 1.75 2.38
C PRO A 63 -1.87 3.10 2.63
N ASP A 64 -1.13 4.21 2.61
CA ASP A 64 -1.69 5.54 2.86
C ASP A 64 -2.66 6.02 1.76
N ALA A 65 -2.54 5.50 0.54
CA ALA A 65 -3.42 5.81 -0.58
C ALA A 65 -4.73 4.97 -0.56
N LEU A 66 -4.83 4.02 0.36
CA LEU A 66 -5.96 3.12 0.50
C LEU A 66 -6.73 3.44 1.79
N GLN A 67 -8.03 3.23 1.74
CA GLN A 67 -8.91 3.29 2.88
C GLN A 67 -9.63 1.95 3.00
N LYS A 68 -9.62 1.39 4.21
CA LYS A 68 -10.34 0.15 4.50
C LYS A 68 -11.84 0.40 4.59
N LEU A 69 -12.64 -0.52 4.04
CA LEU A 69 -14.10 -0.55 4.15
C LEU A 69 -14.57 -1.39 5.34
#